data_AF-A0A9E5J235-F1
#
_entry.id   AF-A0A9E5J235-F1
#
_cell.length_a   1.000
_cell.length_b   1.000
_cell.length_c   1.000
_cell.angle_alpha   90.00
_cell.angle_beta   90.00
_cell.angle_gamma   90.00
#
_symmetry.space_group_name_H-M   'P 1'
#
loop_
_entity.id
_entity.type
_entity.pdbx_description
1 polymer ?
#
loop_
_entity_poly.entity_id
_entity_poly.type
_entity_poly.pdbx_seq_one_letter_code
_entity_poly.pdbx_strand_id
1 'polypeptide(L)'
;MGVMAYAEHEGLSRNLIGPIFLFTTVMLYALIGVAGRTTHAEEYYVAGRRIPAFYNGMATAADWMSAASFISLAGALYLQGFSGSGGQAGGLAYVMGWTGGFCLVALLIAPHLRAMNLYTLPDFFSQRYGGKWPRLLAAWAAILCSFTYVVAQIYGIGLIASRLTGVQFEIGILLGLGGVLLCSFLGGMRAITWTQVAQYMILLMAFLIPVSWLAYQQLGTPLAPLAYSAQLSKIAELEQRLISDPAEVAVRQEFQIRAEAYKARLVNVEQSLQREREALTQRVSDLKLQNAEFSLIAQARRELQALPQNAVVAKETWQRAMHENYERAKPLGGMPLHGAAFQGDPNGTADEQDVFNQSRLNFVALIFCLMAGTAGLPHLLTRFYTVPNEAEARLSVAWSLFFIAILYLSAPALAVLVKFEVMNNLVGSRISELPNWLAQWSRVDSALVEVADVNLDGILQFG
;
A
#
# COMPACT_ATOMS: atom_id res chain seq x y z
N MET A 1 -9.67 22.42 6.39
CA MET A 1 -9.44 21.85 7.74
C MET A 1 -10.07 22.75 8.81
N GLY A 2 -9.57 23.96 9.06
CA GLY A 2 -10.12 24.85 10.09
C GLY A 2 -11.61 25.20 9.96
N VAL A 3 -12.08 25.47 8.73
CA VAL A 3 -13.52 25.73 8.45
C VAL A 3 -14.39 24.49 8.71
N MET A 4 -13.86 23.28 8.50
CA MET A 4 -14.61 22.04 8.76
C MET A 4 -14.65 21.70 10.24
N ALA A 5 -13.56 21.95 10.98
CA ALA A 5 -13.55 21.81 12.44
C ALA A 5 -14.53 22.79 13.11
N TYR A 6 -14.61 24.02 12.58
CA TYR A 6 -15.64 24.98 12.97
C TYR A 6 -17.06 24.47 12.62
N ALA A 7 -17.28 23.95 11.41
CA ALA A 7 -18.58 23.40 11.01
C ALA A 7 -19.02 22.19 11.86
N GLU A 8 -18.09 21.30 12.24
CA GLU A 8 -18.38 20.20 13.17
C GLU A 8 -18.76 20.73 14.56
N HIS A 9 -18.05 21.76 15.06
CA HIS A 9 -18.38 22.41 16.31
C HIS A 9 -19.77 23.09 16.29
N GLU A 10 -20.17 23.64 15.14
CA GLU A 10 -21.50 24.22 14.89
C GLU A 10 -22.60 23.17 14.61
N GLY A 11 -22.30 21.87 14.77
CA GLY A 11 -23.30 20.80 14.73
C GLY A 11 -23.48 20.11 13.36
N LEU A 12 -22.59 20.32 12.40
CA LEU A 12 -22.61 19.56 11.15
C LEU A 12 -22.33 18.07 11.44
N SER A 13 -23.21 17.19 10.97
CA SER A 13 -23.07 15.74 11.25
C SER A 13 -21.80 15.17 10.59
N ARG A 14 -21.09 14.29 11.30
CA ARG A 14 -19.86 13.63 10.82
C ARG A 14 -20.07 12.88 9.50
N ASN A 15 -21.29 12.41 9.25
CA ASN A 15 -21.67 11.73 8.02
C ASN A 15 -21.71 12.66 6.79
N LEU A 16 -21.86 13.97 6.98
CA LEU A 16 -21.87 14.96 5.90
C LEU A 16 -20.49 15.58 5.65
N ILE A 17 -19.59 15.57 6.64
CA ILE A 17 -18.24 16.15 6.52
C ILE A 17 -17.45 15.45 5.40
N GLY A 18 -17.45 14.12 5.37
CA GLY A 18 -16.71 13.32 4.37
C GLY A 18 -17.13 13.64 2.93
N PRO A 19 -18.43 13.53 2.59
CA PRO A 19 -18.94 13.88 1.26
C PRO A 19 -18.69 15.34 0.88
N ILE A 20 -18.86 16.30 1.80
CA ILE A 20 -18.62 17.73 1.53
C ILE A 20 -17.14 17.97 1.24
N PHE A 21 -16.23 17.35 2.01
CA PHE A 21 -14.80 17.45 1.77
C PHE A 21 -14.41 16.87 0.40
N LEU A 22 -14.91 15.68 0.06
CA LEU A 22 -14.68 15.05 -1.24
C LEU A 22 -15.21 15.94 -2.37
N PHE A 23 -16.44 16.43 -2.26
CA PHE A 23 -17.05 17.29 -3.28
C PHE A 23 -16.26 18.60 -3.45
N THR A 24 -15.92 19.26 -2.34
CA THR A 24 -15.18 20.54 -2.36
C THR A 24 -13.80 20.38 -2.99
N THR A 25 -13.09 19.29 -2.69
CA THR A 25 -11.77 19.03 -3.28
C THR A 25 -11.85 18.72 -4.78
N VAL A 26 -12.83 17.92 -5.21
CA VAL A 26 -13.07 17.67 -6.64
C VAL A 26 -13.45 18.96 -7.38
N MET A 27 -14.31 19.80 -6.81
CA MET A 27 -14.68 21.09 -7.40
C MET A 27 -13.49 22.05 -7.47
N LEU A 28 -12.64 22.09 -6.44
CA LEU A 28 -11.40 22.88 -6.47
C LEU A 28 -10.51 22.47 -7.65
N TYR A 29 -10.32 21.16 -7.86
CA TYR A 29 -9.51 20.67 -8.97
C TYR A 29 -10.14 20.99 -10.32
N ALA A 30 -11.47 20.81 -10.45
CA ALA A 30 -12.20 21.16 -11.67
C ALA A 30 -12.08 22.66 -12.00
N LEU A 31 -12.17 23.54 -10.99
CA LEU A 31 -12.00 24.99 -11.16
C LEU A 31 -10.59 25.34 -11.64
N ILE A 32 -9.54 24.71 -11.08
CA ILE A 32 -8.17 24.88 -11.55
C ILE A 32 -8.04 24.40 -13.01
N GLY A 33 -8.66 23.27 -13.35
CA GLY A 33 -8.73 22.72 -14.70
C GLY A 33 -9.32 23.70 -15.72
N VAL A 34 -10.48 24.27 -15.40
CA VAL A 34 -11.17 25.25 -16.25
C VAL A 34 -10.40 26.58 -16.34
N ALA A 35 -9.86 27.07 -15.22
CA ALA A 35 -9.07 28.31 -15.20
C ALA A 35 -7.73 28.18 -15.95
N GLY A 36 -7.17 26.96 -16.03
CA GLY A 36 -5.95 26.65 -16.77
C GLY A 36 -6.16 26.34 -18.25
N ARG A 37 -7.38 26.48 -18.79
CA ARG A 37 -7.73 26.09 -20.16
C ARG A 37 -6.83 26.76 -21.20
N THR A 38 -6.28 25.96 -22.11
CA THR A 38 -5.42 26.46 -23.21
C THR A 38 -5.57 25.62 -24.47
N THR A 39 -5.47 26.26 -25.63
CA THR A 39 -5.48 25.61 -26.95
C THR A 39 -4.11 25.67 -27.65
N HIS A 40 -3.13 26.38 -27.08
CA HIS A 40 -1.79 26.49 -27.63
C HIS A 40 -0.93 25.28 -27.25
N ALA A 41 -0.27 24.66 -28.22
CA ALA A 41 0.49 23.43 -28.01
C ALA A 41 1.62 23.56 -26.96
N GLU A 42 2.37 24.67 -26.95
CA GLU A 42 3.43 24.91 -25.94
C GLU A 42 2.87 25.04 -24.52
N GLU A 43 1.75 25.74 -24.36
CA GLU A 43 1.07 25.86 -23.07
C GLU A 43 0.43 24.53 -22.66
N TYR A 44 -0.12 23.79 -23.62
CA TYR A 44 -0.81 22.53 -23.37
C TYR A 44 0.15 21.40 -22.98
N TYR A 45 1.26 21.22 -23.69
CA TYR A 45 2.18 20.09 -23.45
C TYR A 45 3.28 20.40 -22.44
N VAL A 46 3.80 21.63 -22.41
CA VAL A 46 4.96 21.99 -21.57
C VAL A 46 4.71 23.22 -20.70
N ALA A 47 3.46 23.65 -20.54
CA ALA A 47 3.07 24.79 -19.69
C ALA A 47 3.87 26.08 -20.00
N GLY A 48 4.20 26.29 -21.28
CA GLY A 48 5.00 27.43 -21.72
C GLY A 48 6.42 27.47 -21.15
N ARG A 49 6.87 26.39 -20.49
CA ARG A 49 8.16 26.29 -19.79
C ARG A 49 8.34 27.32 -18.68
N ARG A 50 7.25 27.65 -17.97
CA ARG A 50 7.22 28.74 -16.98
C ARG A 50 7.03 28.26 -15.54
N ILE A 51 6.99 26.95 -15.30
CA ILE A 51 6.71 26.43 -13.96
C ILE A 51 7.98 26.57 -13.11
N PRO A 52 7.95 27.30 -11.98
CA PRO A 52 9.10 27.40 -11.08
C PRO A 52 9.47 26.04 -10.48
N ALA A 53 10.77 25.81 -10.23
CA ALA A 53 11.28 24.54 -9.72
C ALA A 53 10.57 24.02 -8.46
N PHE A 54 10.23 24.92 -7.53
CA PHE A 54 9.53 24.59 -6.29
C PHE A 54 8.17 23.94 -6.54
N TYR A 55 7.31 24.57 -7.35
CA TYR A 55 5.98 24.04 -7.67
C TYR A 55 6.04 22.80 -8.54
N ASN A 56 6.98 22.76 -9.49
CA ASN A 56 7.19 21.53 -10.28
C ASN A 56 7.67 20.39 -9.38
N GLY A 57 8.50 20.67 -8.38
CA GLY A 57 8.94 19.68 -7.40
C GLY A 57 7.80 19.15 -6.54
N MET A 58 6.93 20.04 -6.07
CA MET A 58 5.73 19.68 -5.32
C MET A 58 4.76 18.82 -6.15
N ALA A 59 4.52 19.22 -7.40
CA ALA A 59 3.68 18.46 -8.31
C ALA A 59 4.29 17.08 -8.63
N THR A 60 5.62 17.00 -8.82
CA THR A 60 6.34 15.73 -9.03
C THR A 60 6.22 14.83 -7.80
N ALA A 61 6.30 15.39 -6.59
CA ALA A 61 6.07 14.64 -5.36
C ALA A 61 4.62 14.15 -5.25
N ALA A 62 3.62 14.93 -5.68
CA ALA A 62 2.23 14.47 -5.74
C ALA A 62 2.05 13.27 -6.68
N ASP A 63 2.61 13.33 -7.89
CA ASP A 63 2.54 12.22 -8.86
C ASP A 63 3.21 10.95 -8.34
N TRP A 64 4.30 11.14 -7.62
CA TRP A 64 5.03 10.07 -7.00
C TRP A 64 4.26 9.43 -5.83
N MET A 65 3.52 10.25 -5.08
CA MET A 65 2.67 9.86 -3.94
C MET A 65 1.30 9.36 -4.42
N SER A 66 1.33 8.27 -5.17
CA SER A 66 0.14 7.61 -5.68
C SER A 66 -0.41 6.58 -4.69
N ALA A 67 -1.60 6.02 -4.98
CA ALA A 67 -2.17 4.95 -4.16
C ALA A 67 -1.20 3.76 -4.04
N ALA A 68 -0.46 3.45 -5.11
CA ALA A 68 0.57 2.43 -5.12
C ALA A 68 1.70 2.75 -4.12
N SER A 69 2.32 3.93 -4.21
CA SER A 69 3.45 4.28 -3.33
C SER A 69 3.03 4.45 -1.87
N PHE A 70 1.86 5.04 -1.63
CA PHE A 70 1.37 5.35 -0.29
C PHE A 70 0.91 4.10 0.47
N ILE A 71 -0.04 3.36 -0.10
CA ILE A 71 -0.65 2.19 0.56
C ILE A 71 0.36 1.05 0.63
N SER A 72 1.10 0.83 -0.46
CA SER A 72 2.07 -0.27 -0.51
C SER A 72 3.22 -0.03 0.46
N LEU A 73 3.80 1.18 0.53
CA LEU A 73 4.96 1.40 1.41
C LEU A 73 4.59 1.29 2.89
N ALA A 74 3.48 1.90 3.31
CA ALA A 74 3.04 1.82 4.71
C ALA A 74 2.69 0.37 5.09
N GLY A 75 1.95 -0.34 4.24
CA GLY A 75 1.59 -1.74 4.47
C GLY A 75 2.80 -2.67 4.43
N ALA A 76 3.71 -2.50 3.47
CA ALA A 76 4.92 -3.30 3.37
C ALA A 76 5.87 -3.06 4.55
N LEU A 77 6.03 -1.83 5.02
CA LEU A 77 6.82 -1.56 6.21
C LEU A 77 6.18 -2.13 7.47
N TYR A 78 4.85 -2.05 7.60
CA TYR A 78 4.13 -2.64 8.73
C TYR A 78 4.30 -4.16 8.78
N LEU A 79 4.07 -4.85 7.65
CA LEU A 79 4.08 -6.32 7.56
C LEU A 79 5.48 -6.93 7.41
N GLN A 80 6.38 -6.28 6.69
CA GLN A 80 7.67 -6.85 6.28
C GLN A 80 8.88 -6.18 6.95
N GLY A 81 8.69 -5.08 7.68
CA GLY A 81 9.79 -4.35 8.33
C GLY A 81 10.88 -3.90 7.35
N PHE A 82 12.13 -3.89 7.82
CA PHE A 82 13.28 -3.52 6.98
C PHE A 82 13.88 -4.70 6.22
N SER A 83 13.90 -5.90 6.79
CA SER A 83 14.48 -7.09 6.19
C SER A 83 13.68 -7.66 5.01
N GLY A 84 12.37 -7.44 5.00
CA GLY A 84 11.47 -8.14 4.07
C GLY A 84 10.97 -9.46 4.65
N SER A 85 10.02 -10.08 3.95
CA SER A 85 9.49 -11.42 4.27
C SER A 85 9.65 -12.40 3.10
N GLY A 86 10.37 -13.50 3.33
CA GLY A 86 10.60 -14.55 2.34
C GLY A 86 11.43 -14.07 1.14
N GLY A 87 10.96 -14.33 -0.08
CA GLY A 87 11.63 -13.90 -1.32
C GLY A 87 11.48 -12.40 -1.66
N GLN A 88 10.76 -11.63 -0.85
CA GLN A 88 10.54 -10.20 -1.08
C GLN A 88 11.49 -9.35 -0.23
N ALA A 89 12.20 -8.41 -0.86
CA ALA A 89 13.04 -7.46 -0.14
C ALA A 89 12.17 -6.42 0.61
N GLY A 90 12.61 -6.03 1.82
CA GLY A 90 11.81 -5.22 2.73
C GLY A 90 11.54 -3.80 2.29
N GLY A 91 10.67 -3.12 3.04
CA GLY A 91 10.19 -1.76 2.72
C GLY A 91 11.32 -0.73 2.59
N LEU A 92 12.44 -0.94 3.26
CA LEU A 92 13.61 -0.05 3.19
C LEU A 92 14.30 -0.09 1.81
N ALA A 93 14.33 -1.25 1.14
CA ALA A 93 14.85 -1.37 -0.22
C ALA A 93 14.07 -0.49 -1.21
N TYR A 94 12.75 -0.40 -1.02
CA TYR A 94 11.89 0.45 -1.83
C TYR A 94 12.23 1.92 -1.67
N VAL A 95 12.29 2.41 -0.43
CA VAL A 95 12.64 3.80 -0.13
C VAL A 95 14.01 4.17 -0.70
N MET A 96 15.03 3.31 -0.50
CA MET A 96 16.39 3.58 -0.99
C MET A 96 16.50 3.51 -2.51
N GLY A 97 15.91 2.50 -3.16
CA GLY A 97 15.94 2.35 -4.61
C GLY A 97 15.27 3.53 -5.32
N TRP A 98 14.09 3.92 -4.86
CA TRP A 98 13.37 5.06 -5.40
C TRP A 98 14.12 6.39 -5.21
N THR A 99 14.64 6.63 -4.00
CA THR A 99 15.44 7.83 -3.72
C THR A 99 16.69 7.89 -4.59
N GLY A 100 17.40 6.75 -4.74
CA GLY A 100 18.53 6.62 -5.65
C GLY A 100 18.16 6.94 -7.09
N GLY A 101 16.97 6.52 -7.53
CA GLY A 101 16.45 6.83 -8.87
C GLY A 101 16.27 8.32 -9.12
N PHE A 102 15.69 9.05 -8.16
CA PHE A 102 15.59 10.51 -8.25
C PHE A 102 16.97 11.19 -8.25
N CYS A 103 17.96 10.67 -7.51
CA CYS A 103 19.33 11.16 -7.58
C CYS A 103 19.93 10.97 -8.99
N LEU A 104 19.71 9.82 -9.63
CA LEU A 104 20.13 9.61 -11.02
C LEU A 104 19.44 10.59 -11.97
N VAL A 105 18.14 10.81 -11.79
CA VAL A 105 17.39 11.78 -12.59
C VAL A 105 17.97 13.19 -12.41
N ALA A 106 18.23 13.61 -11.17
CA ALA A 106 18.79 14.93 -10.85
C ALA A 106 20.13 15.18 -11.54
N LEU A 107 21.03 14.20 -11.44
CA LEU A 107 22.43 14.35 -11.84
C LEU A 107 22.63 14.08 -13.33
N LEU A 108 21.95 13.08 -13.89
CA LEU A 108 22.28 12.53 -15.21
C LEU A 108 21.22 12.82 -16.26
N ILE A 109 19.93 12.96 -15.90
CA ILE A 109 18.85 12.94 -16.90
C ILE A 109 18.17 14.30 -17.05
N ALA A 110 17.64 14.88 -15.97
CA ALA A 110 16.79 16.07 -16.00
C ALA A 110 17.42 17.29 -16.71
N PRO A 111 18.65 17.73 -16.39
CA PRO A 111 19.25 18.89 -17.08
C PRO A 111 19.48 18.62 -18.57
N HIS A 112 19.93 17.41 -18.95
CA HIS A 112 20.13 17.05 -20.36
C HIS A 112 18.81 17.04 -21.13
N LEU A 113 17.76 16.41 -20.58
CA LEU A 113 16.43 16.44 -21.17
C LEU A 113 15.95 17.87 -21.40
N ARG A 114 16.10 18.73 -20.39
CA ARG A 114 15.68 20.13 -20.51
C ARG A 114 16.45 20.89 -21.59
N ALA A 115 17.76 20.66 -21.71
CA ALA A 115 18.63 21.31 -22.69
C ALA A 115 18.17 21.12 -24.15
N MET A 116 17.60 19.95 -24.47
CA MET A 116 17.17 19.61 -25.84
C MET A 116 15.86 20.29 -26.26
N ASN A 117 15.16 20.97 -25.35
CA ASN A 117 13.95 21.76 -25.62
C ASN A 117 12.84 21.00 -26.37
N LEU A 118 12.68 19.72 -26.05
CA LEU A 118 11.73 18.80 -26.66
C LEU A 118 10.32 18.88 -26.04
N TYR A 119 9.36 18.22 -26.68
CA TYR A 119 7.99 18.04 -26.17
C TYR A 119 7.78 16.66 -25.56
N THR A 120 8.39 15.62 -26.13
CA THR A 120 8.14 14.24 -25.73
C THR A 120 9.43 13.46 -25.49
N LEU A 121 9.35 12.46 -24.60
CA LEU A 121 10.48 11.55 -24.36
C LEU A 121 10.88 10.74 -25.60
N PRO A 122 9.96 10.25 -26.47
CA PRO A 122 10.37 9.59 -27.71
C PRO A 122 11.18 10.46 -28.67
N ASP A 123 10.97 11.78 -28.67
CA ASP A 123 11.74 12.70 -29.52
C ASP A 123 13.22 12.75 -29.09
N PHE A 124 13.51 12.52 -27.81
CA PHE A 124 14.88 12.41 -27.32
C PHE A 124 15.63 11.26 -28.00
N PHE A 125 15.00 10.08 -28.08
CA PHE A 125 15.60 8.92 -28.74
C PHE A 125 15.81 9.16 -30.24
N SER A 126 14.91 9.90 -30.88
CA SER A 126 15.06 10.29 -32.28
C SER A 126 16.25 11.22 -32.50
N GLN A 127 16.43 12.23 -31.64
CA GLN A 127 17.57 13.15 -31.74
C GLN A 127 18.89 12.47 -31.38
N ARG A 128 18.89 11.57 -30.38
CA ARG A 128 20.10 10.94 -29.85
C ARG A 128 20.68 9.83 -30.74
N TYR A 129 19.80 9.01 -31.31
CA TYR A 129 20.19 7.82 -32.09
C TYR A 129 19.90 7.94 -33.60
N GLY A 130 19.12 8.95 -34.00
CA GLY A 130 18.68 9.12 -35.38
C GLY A 130 17.60 8.10 -35.81
N GLY A 131 16.88 8.44 -36.87
CA GLY A 131 15.89 7.54 -37.49
C GLY A 131 14.52 7.50 -36.79
N LYS A 132 13.57 6.84 -37.48
CA LYS A 132 12.15 6.74 -37.04
C LYS A 132 11.92 5.58 -36.06
N TRP A 133 12.72 4.52 -36.16
CA TRP A 133 12.56 3.30 -35.35
C TRP A 133 12.80 3.52 -33.85
N PRO A 134 13.86 4.23 -33.41
CA PRO A 134 14.05 4.51 -31.98
C PRO A 134 12.92 5.33 -31.38
N ARG A 135 12.38 6.31 -32.14
CA ARG A 135 11.22 7.10 -31.72
C ARG A 135 9.98 6.23 -31.57
N LEU A 136 9.70 5.36 -32.53
CA LEU A 136 8.53 4.49 -32.48
C LEU A 136 8.61 3.48 -31.33
N LEU A 137 9.78 2.88 -31.11
CA LEU A 137 10.01 1.96 -30.00
C LEU A 137 9.87 2.66 -28.65
N ALA A 138 10.43 3.85 -28.50
CA ALA A 138 10.31 4.65 -27.27
C ALA A 138 8.86 5.09 -27.02
N ALA A 139 8.10 5.42 -28.08
CA ALA A 139 6.68 5.73 -27.96
C ALA A 139 5.87 4.53 -27.49
N TRP A 140 6.08 3.35 -28.07
CA TRP A 140 5.42 2.11 -27.64
C TRP A 140 5.78 1.74 -26.21
N ALA A 141 7.05 1.84 -25.82
CA ALA A 141 7.49 1.58 -24.47
C ALA A 141 6.84 2.56 -23.46
N ALA A 142 6.80 3.86 -23.80
CA ALA A 142 6.17 4.87 -22.94
C ALA A 142 4.66 4.63 -22.79
N ILE A 143 3.96 4.25 -23.86
CA ILE A 143 2.53 3.91 -23.83
C ILE A 143 2.30 2.67 -22.96
N LEU A 144 3.08 1.60 -23.16
CA LEU A 144 2.93 0.35 -22.43
C LEU A 144 3.16 0.56 -20.92
N CYS A 145 4.24 1.23 -20.54
CA CYS A 145 4.53 1.53 -19.14
C CYS A 145 3.44 2.41 -18.51
N SER A 146 3.00 3.45 -19.23
CA SER A 146 1.96 4.37 -18.72
C SER A 146 0.60 3.69 -18.60
N PHE A 147 0.24 2.80 -19.54
CA PHE A 147 -1.02 2.07 -19.51
C PHE A 147 -1.09 1.13 -18.30
N THR A 148 -0.06 0.31 -18.08
CA THR A 148 0.01 -0.57 -16.91
C THR A 148 -0.11 0.22 -15.60
N TYR A 149 0.56 1.38 -15.53
CA TYR A 149 0.50 2.24 -14.36
C TYR A 149 -0.91 2.83 -14.14
N VAL A 150 -1.54 3.35 -15.20
CA VAL A 150 -2.89 3.93 -15.13
C VAL A 150 -3.92 2.90 -14.68
N VAL A 151 -3.84 1.64 -15.13
CA VAL A 151 -4.74 0.57 -14.68
C VAL A 151 -4.68 0.38 -13.16
N ALA A 152 -3.47 0.33 -12.59
CA ALA A 152 -3.30 0.20 -11.15
C ALA A 152 -3.87 1.41 -10.37
N GLN A 153 -3.71 2.62 -10.91
CA GLN A 153 -4.27 3.83 -10.29
C GLN A 153 -5.79 3.89 -10.35
N ILE A 154 -6.40 3.51 -11.47
CA ILE A 154 -7.86 3.45 -11.62
C ILE A 154 -8.46 2.45 -10.63
N TYR A 155 -7.83 1.29 -10.48
CA TYR A 155 -8.22 0.31 -9.47
C TYR A 155 -8.13 0.90 -8.05
N GLY A 156 -7.03 1.61 -7.74
CA GLY A 156 -6.86 2.30 -6.46
C GLY A 156 -7.95 3.33 -6.17
N ILE A 157 -8.32 4.15 -7.17
CA ILE A 157 -9.43 5.11 -7.08
C ILE A 157 -10.74 4.39 -6.77
N GLY A 158 -11.05 3.32 -7.51
CA GLY A 158 -12.26 2.53 -7.31
C GLY A 158 -12.32 1.89 -5.92
N LEU A 159 -11.20 1.32 -5.46
CA LEU A 159 -11.08 0.70 -4.16
C LEU A 159 -11.29 1.72 -3.02
N ILE A 160 -10.63 2.87 -3.07
CA ILE A 160 -10.77 3.90 -2.03
C ILE A 160 -12.19 4.47 -2.04
N ALA A 161 -12.74 4.77 -3.22
CA ALA A 161 -14.09 5.31 -3.34
C ALA A 161 -15.14 4.34 -2.79
N SER A 162 -15.08 3.06 -3.16
CA SER A 162 -16.04 2.07 -2.68
C SER A 162 -15.95 1.82 -1.18
N ARG A 163 -14.72 1.79 -0.63
CA ARG A 163 -14.49 1.52 0.80
C ARG A 163 -14.86 2.69 1.70
N LEU A 164 -14.60 3.94 1.27
CA LEU A 164 -14.83 5.11 2.13
C LEU A 164 -16.21 5.75 1.97
N THR A 165 -16.82 5.66 0.79
CA THR A 165 -18.12 6.29 0.53
C THR A 165 -19.28 5.29 0.42
N GLY A 166 -18.97 3.99 0.34
CA GLY A 166 -19.98 2.93 0.17
C GLY A 166 -20.61 2.88 -1.23
N VAL A 167 -20.15 3.70 -2.19
CA VAL A 167 -20.60 3.63 -3.59
C VAL A 167 -20.09 2.35 -4.25
N GLN A 168 -20.79 1.87 -5.28
CA GLN A 168 -20.32 0.74 -6.07
C GLN A 168 -18.97 1.05 -6.72
N PHE A 169 -18.10 0.04 -6.82
CA PHE A 169 -16.74 0.16 -7.32
C PHE A 169 -16.68 0.81 -8.71
N GLU A 170 -17.59 0.43 -9.61
CA GLU A 170 -17.70 0.95 -10.98
C GLU A 170 -18.08 2.44 -10.99
N ILE A 171 -19.01 2.85 -10.12
CA ILE A 171 -19.43 4.25 -9.98
C ILE A 171 -18.28 5.07 -9.40
N GLY A 172 -17.56 4.53 -8.41
CA GLY A 172 -16.36 5.15 -7.84
C GLY A 172 -15.28 5.43 -8.89
N ILE A 173 -15.02 4.45 -9.77
CA ILE A 173 -14.12 4.62 -10.92
C ILE A 173 -14.62 5.74 -11.84
N LEU A 174 -15.89 5.72 -12.24
CA LEU A 174 -16.44 6.67 -13.21
C LEU A 174 -16.38 8.11 -12.69
N LEU A 175 -16.72 8.33 -11.42
CA LEU A 175 -16.63 9.65 -10.78
C LEU A 175 -15.18 10.13 -10.67
N GLY A 176 -14.27 9.28 -10.20
CA GLY A 176 -12.86 9.63 -10.04
C GLY A 176 -12.15 9.89 -11.38
N LEU A 177 -12.36 8.99 -12.36
CA LEU A 177 -11.80 9.13 -13.71
C LEU A 177 -12.39 10.36 -14.41
N GLY A 178 -13.70 10.59 -14.30
CA GLY A 178 -14.37 11.75 -14.88
C GLY A 178 -13.75 13.07 -14.39
N GLY A 179 -13.47 13.18 -13.09
CA GLY A 179 -12.80 14.35 -12.51
C GLY A 179 -11.37 14.55 -13.05
N VAL A 180 -10.57 13.49 -13.09
CA VAL A 180 -9.19 13.54 -13.61
C VAL A 180 -9.16 13.92 -15.09
N LEU A 181 -10.04 13.32 -15.90
CA LEU A 181 -10.11 13.58 -17.33
C LEU A 181 -10.57 15.02 -17.61
N LEU A 182 -11.58 15.51 -16.88
CA LEU A 182 -12.07 16.88 -17.02
C LEU A 182 -10.94 17.90 -16.82
N CYS A 183 -10.14 17.74 -15.75
CA CYS A 183 -9.04 18.65 -15.46
C CYS A 183 -7.91 18.54 -16.48
N SER A 184 -7.57 17.31 -16.89
CA SER A 184 -6.42 17.04 -17.76
C SER A 184 -6.66 17.44 -19.22
N PHE A 185 -7.84 17.14 -19.77
CA PHE A 185 -8.17 17.45 -21.16
C PHE A 185 -8.34 18.94 -21.43
N LEU A 186 -8.91 19.69 -20.47
CA LEU A 186 -9.21 21.11 -20.68
C LEU A 186 -7.96 22.00 -20.51
N GLY A 187 -7.13 21.71 -19.51
CA GLY A 187 -6.07 22.64 -19.10
C GLY A 187 -4.62 22.21 -19.39
N GLY A 188 -4.40 21.01 -19.90
CA GLY A 188 -3.07 20.50 -20.22
C GLY A 188 -2.10 20.50 -19.03
N MET A 189 -0.81 20.51 -19.31
CA MET A 189 0.26 20.35 -18.32
C MET A 189 0.25 21.43 -17.24
N ARG A 190 -0.17 22.66 -17.58
CA ARG A 190 -0.28 23.76 -16.62
C ARG A 190 -1.35 23.49 -15.57
N ALA A 191 -2.58 23.16 -16.00
CA ALA A 191 -3.65 22.84 -15.07
C ALA A 191 -3.32 21.62 -14.23
N ILE A 192 -2.79 20.57 -14.87
CA ILE A 192 -2.34 19.34 -14.20
C ILE A 192 -1.35 19.68 -13.07
N THR A 193 -0.33 20.51 -13.36
CA THR A 193 0.65 20.92 -12.34
C THR A 193 0.01 21.63 -11.16
N TRP A 194 -0.87 22.60 -11.39
CA TRP A 194 -1.53 23.32 -10.30
C TRP A 194 -2.49 22.45 -9.50
N THR A 195 -3.18 21.51 -10.15
CA THR A 195 -3.98 20.50 -9.45
C THR A 195 -3.12 19.60 -8.57
N GLN A 196 -1.93 19.20 -9.03
CA GLN A 196 -1.02 18.34 -8.27
C GLN A 196 -0.36 19.08 -7.10
N VAL A 197 -0.05 20.37 -7.25
CA VAL A 197 0.39 21.22 -6.13
C VAL A 197 -0.68 21.23 -5.03
N ALA A 198 -1.94 21.46 -5.40
CA ALA A 198 -3.05 21.45 -4.44
C ALA A 198 -3.25 20.06 -3.80
N GLN A 199 -3.19 18.99 -4.60
CA GLN A 199 -3.27 17.61 -4.13
C GLN A 199 -2.15 17.28 -3.15
N TYR A 200 -0.92 17.69 -3.44
CA TYR A 200 0.22 17.47 -2.55
C TYR A 200 0.03 18.17 -1.21
N MET A 201 -0.42 19.43 -1.20
CA MET A 201 -0.68 20.15 0.07
C MET A 201 -1.72 19.42 0.93
N ILE A 202 -2.80 18.94 0.31
CA ILE A 202 -3.85 18.19 1.00
C ILE A 202 -3.29 16.86 1.52
N LEU A 203 -2.57 16.11 0.70
CA LEU A 203 -1.94 14.84 1.05
C LEU A 203 -0.95 15.02 2.21
N LEU A 204 -0.10 16.05 2.14
CA LEU A 204 0.89 16.35 3.16
C LEU A 204 0.24 16.66 4.52
N MET A 205 -0.81 17.49 4.55
CA MET A 205 -1.54 17.79 5.78
C MET A 205 -2.30 16.57 6.31
N ALA A 206 -3.00 15.85 5.43
CA ALA A 206 -3.74 14.64 5.78
C ALA A 206 -2.82 13.57 6.37
N PHE A 207 -1.55 13.56 5.98
CA PHE A 207 -0.57 12.62 6.49
C PHE A 207 0.15 13.09 7.75
N LEU A 208 0.71 14.29 7.73
CA LEU A 208 1.51 14.79 8.85
C LEU A 208 0.69 15.02 10.10
N ILE A 209 -0.59 15.40 9.98
CA ILE A 209 -1.43 15.68 11.16
C ILE A 209 -1.66 14.42 12.01
N PRO A 210 -2.20 13.30 11.48
CA PRO A 210 -2.36 12.08 12.27
C PRO A 210 -1.03 11.52 12.78
N VAL A 211 0.02 11.56 11.95
CA VAL A 211 1.34 11.06 12.31
C VAL A 211 1.96 11.85 13.47
N SER A 212 1.89 13.18 13.41
CA SER A 212 2.40 14.05 14.48
C SER A 212 1.56 13.95 15.74
N TRP A 213 0.24 13.78 15.61
CA TRP A 213 -0.67 13.57 16.74
C TRP A 213 -0.36 12.27 17.47
N LEU A 214 -0.21 11.16 16.74
CA LEU A 214 0.11 9.86 17.31
C LEU A 214 1.49 9.86 17.96
N ALA A 215 2.48 10.48 17.32
CA ALA A 215 3.81 10.68 17.90
C ALA A 215 3.77 11.48 19.21
N TYR A 216 2.94 12.53 19.26
CA TYR A 216 2.77 13.34 20.46
C TYR A 216 2.10 12.55 21.60
N GLN A 217 1.07 11.76 21.32
CA GLN A 217 0.42 10.93 22.34
C GLN A 217 1.34 9.84 22.91
N GLN A 218 2.15 9.19 22.06
CA GLN A 218 3.00 8.09 22.50
C GLN A 218 4.33 8.54 23.13
N LEU A 219 4.91 9.65 22.67
CA LEU A 219 6.28 10.06 23.02
C LEU A 219 6.43 11.52 23.46
N GLY A 220 5.33 12.30 23.50
CA GLY A 220 5.35 13.71 23.89
C GLY A 220 5.99 14.65 22.88
N THR A 221 6.37 14.17 21.69
CA THR A 221 6.97 14.99 20.63
C THR A 221 6.17 14.89 19.33
N PRO A 222 5.91 16.01 18.63
CA PRO A 222 5.21 15.98 17.34
C PRO A 222 6.11 15.51 16.18
N LEU A 223 7.42 15.35 16.41
CA LEU A 223 8.38 14.97 15.38
C LEU A 223 8.47 13.45 15.24
N ALA A 224 7.61 12.89 14.39
CA ALA A 224 7.53 11.45 14.14
C ALA A 224 8.87 10.77 13.76
N PRO A 225 9.78 11.38 12.96
CA PRO A 225 11.07 10.76 12.66
C PRO A 225 12.01 10.62 13.88
N LEU A 226 11.88 11.49 14.89
CA LEU A 226 12.64 11.38 16.14
C LEU A 226 11.99 10.34 17.08
N ALA A 227 10.66 10.32 17.12
CA ALA A 227 9.89 9.31 17.82
C ALA A 227 10.19 7.88 17.34
N TYR A 228 10.37 7.73 16.02
CA TYR A 228 10.65 6.47 15.36
C TYR A 228 11.84 5.68 15.95
N SER A 229 12.98 6.33 16.23
CA SER A 229 14.18 5.63 16.71
C SER A 229 14.01 5.08 18.13
N ALA A 230 13.36 5.85 19.01
CA ALA A 230 13.07 5.41 20.37
C ALA A 230 12.05 4.26 20.37
N GLN A 231 11.02 4.34 19.54
CA GLN A 231 9.95 3.35 19.49
C GLN A 231 10.40 2.01 18.90
N LEU A 232 11.37 2.02 17.97
CA LEU A 232 11.92 0.79 17.39
C LEU A 232 12.49 -0.16 18.44
N SER A 233 13.18 0.37 19.45
CA SER A 233 13.71 -0.44 20.56
C SER A 233 12.60 -1.10 21.40
N LYS A 234 11.53 -0.36 21.67
CA LYS A 234 10.36 -0.89 22.40
C LYS A 234 9.61 -1.95 21.61
N ILE A 235 9.48 -1.76 20.29
CA ILE A 235 8.87 -2.79 19.42
C ILE A 235 9.71 -4.05 19.45
N ALA A 236 11.04 -3.96 19.37
CA ALA A 236 11.89 -5.15 19.45
C ALA A 236 11.70 -5.91 20.78
N GLU A 237 11.55 -5.19 21.91
CA GLU A 237 11.24 -5.80 23.20
C GLU A 237 9.85 -6.46 23.24
N LEU A 238 8.82 -5.77 22.72
CA LEU A 238 7.47 -6.30 22.61
C LEU A 238 7.41 -7.54 21.70
N GLU A 239 8.12 -7.52 20.58
CA GLU A 239 8.24 -8.66 19.66
C GLU A 239 8.82 -9.87 20.41
N GLN A 240 9.92 -9.71 21.16
CA GLN A 240 10.50 -10.81 21.94
C GLN A 240 9.56 -11.31 23.04
N ARG A 241 8.82 -10.40 23.69
CA ARG A 241 7.82 -10.75 24.69
C ARG A 241 6.68 -11.57 24.08
N LEU A 242 6.12 -11.16 22.95
CA LEU A 242 5.05 -11.88 22.25
C LEU A 242 5.53 -13.24 21.73
N ILE A 243 6.77 -13.32 21.24
CA ILE A 243 7.38 -14.60 20.79
C ILE A 243 7.44 -15.62 21.94
N SER A 244 7.62 -15.16 23.18
CA SER A 244 7.75 -16.02 24.36
C SER A 244 6.45 -16.14 25.17
N ASP A 245 5.38 -15.42 24.82
CA ASP A 245 4.12 -15.44 25.55
C ASP A 245 3.42 -16.81 25.41
N PRO A 246 3.08 -17.50 26.53
CA PRO A 246 2.37 -18.77 26.49
C PRO A 246 1.05 -18.74 25.71
N ALA A 247 0.30 -17.63 25.74
CA ALA A 247 -0.97 -17.52 25.00
C ALA A 247 -0.72 -17.51 23.49
N GLU A 248 0.29 -16.76 23.03
CA GLU A 248 0.74 -16.74 21.64
C GLU A 248 1.34 -18.08 21.19
N VAL A 249 2.04 -18.79 22.09
CA VAL A 249 2.49 -20.18 21.82
C VAL A 249 1.29 -21.09 21.58
N ALA A 250 0.23 -20.98 22.38
CA ALA A 250 -0.96 -21.82 22.22
C ALA A 250 -1.66 -21.58 20.88
N VAL A 251 -1.80 -20.32 20.46
CA VAL A 251 -2.36 -19.97 19.14
C VAL A 251 -1.51 -20.54 18.00
N ARG A 252 -0.19 -20.40 18.07
CA ARG A 252 0.73 -20.99 17.07
C ARG A 252 0.63 -22.51 16.99
N GLN A 253 0.48 -23.18 18.13
CA GLN A 253 0.28 -24.63 18.17
C GLN A 253 -1.04 -25.03 17.50
N GLU A 254 -2.12 -24.29 17.73
CA GLU A 254 -3.41 -24.54 17.08
C GLU A 254 -3.32 -24.36 15.55
N PHE A 255 -2.65 -23.31 15.07
CA PHE A 255 -2.38 -23.15 13.63
C PHE A 255 -1.51 -24.29 13.07
N GLN A 256 -0.49 -24.74 13.82
CA GLN A 256 0.34 -25.87 13.43
C GLN A 256 -0.49 -27.16 13.30
N ILE A 257 -1.38 -27.43 14.25
CA ILE A 257 -2.30 -28.59 14.23
C ILE A 257 -3.22 -28.51 13.01
N ARG A 258 -3.78 -27.34 12.70
CA ARG A 258 -4.61 -27.12 11.50
C ARG A 258 -3.82 -27.36 10.21
N ALA A 259 -2.59 -26.86 10.12
CA ALA A 259 -1.73 -27.07 8.96
C ALA A 259 -1.43 -28.57 8.74
N GLU A 260 -1.11 -29.30 9.81
CA GLU A 260 -0.87 -30.75 9.76
C GLU A 260 -2.13 -31.52 9.38
N ALA A 261 -3.31 -31.10 9.84
CA ALA A 261 -4.58 -31.67 9.42
C ALA A 261 -4.83 -31.50 7.91
N TYR A 262 -4.56 -30.31 7.34
CA TYR A 262 -4.65 -30.11 5.88
C TYR A 262 -3.61 -30.92 5.12
N LYS A 263 -2.38 -31.03 5.64
CA LYS A 263 -1.33 -31.87 5.05
C LYS A 263 -1.76 -33.34 4.99
N ALA A 264 -2.41 -33.85 6.04
CA ALA A 264 -2.96 -35.20 6.04
C ALA A 264 -4.06 -35.39 4.97
N ARG A 265 -4.94 -34.39 4.79
CA ARG A 265 -5.98 -34.42 3.73
C ARG A 265 -5.37 -34.42 2.32
N LEU A 266 -4.22 -33.79 2.14
CA LEU A 266 -3.52 -33.70 0.85
C LEU A 266 -2.84 -35.01 0.42
N VAL A 267 -2.64 -35.98 1.33
CA VAL A 267 -2.05 -37.29 0.99
C VAL A 267 -2.98 -38.08 0.06
N ASN A 268 -4.28 -38.09 0.36
CA ASN A 268 -5.30 -38.70 -0.50
C ASN A 268 -6.53 -37.79 -0.57
N VAL A 269 -6.50 -36.87 -1.53
CA VAL A 269 -7.48 -35.78 -1.64
C VAL A 269 -8.88 -36.31 -1.93
N GLU A 270 -9.01 -37.26 -2.87
CA GLU A 270 -10.32 -37.82 -3.24
C GLU A 270 -10.98 -38.53 -2.06
N GLN A 271 -10.24 -39.39 -1.38
CA GLN A 271 -10.75 -40.11 -0.22
C GLN A 271 -11.07 -39.17 0.94
N SER A 272 -10.23 -38.16 1.19
CA SER A 272 -10.46 -37.17 2.25
C SER A 272 -11.71 -36.32 1.96
N LEU A 273 -11.89 -35.90 0.71
CA LEU A 273 -13.07 -35.12 0.30
C LEU A 273 -14.35 -35.93 0.42
N GLN A 274 -14.31 -37.20 0.02
CA GLN A 274 -15.44 -38.10 0.16
C GLN A 274 -15.80 -38.32 1.63
N ARG A 275 -14.81 -38.61 2.49
CA ARG A 275 -15.02 -38.75 3.94
C ARG A 275 -15.62 -37.50 4.57
N GLU A 276 -15.13 -36.31 4.20
CA GLU A 276 -15.63 -35.04 4.73
C GLU A 276 -17.07 -34.76 4.28
N ARG A 277 -17.38 -35.08 3.02
CA ARG A 277 -18.74 -35.00 2.47
C ARG A 277 -19.71 -35.96 3.18
N GLU A 278 -19.28 -37.20 3.40
CA GLU A 278 -20.06 -38.21 4.13
C GLU A 278 -20.31 -37.78 5.57
N ALA A 279 -19.28 -37.32 6.28
CA ALA A 279 -19.38 -36.84 7.67
C ALA A 279 -20.33 -35.64 7.80
N LEU A 280 -20.24 -34.64 6.92
CA LEU A 280 -21.15 -33.50 6.94
C LEU A 280 -22.59 -33.87 6.56
N THR A 281 -22.77 -34.82 5.63
CA THR A 281 -24.10 -35.34 5.28
C THR A 281 -24.74 -36.06 6.46
N GLN A 282 -23.97 -36.88 7.18
CA GLN A 282 -24.41 -37.54 8.41
C GLN A 282 -24.76 -36.50 9.49
N ARG A 283 -23.91 -35.50 9.73
CA ARG A 283 -24.17 -34.43 10.69
C ARG A 283 -25.48 -33.69 10.41
N VAL A 284 -25.76 -33.37 9.15
CA VAL A 284 -27.04 -32.75 8.74
C VAL A 284 -28.23 -33.67 8.99
N SER A 285 -28.06 -34.98 8.79
CA SER A 285 -29.10 -35.98 9.06
C SER A 285 -29.38 -36.10 10.57
N ASP A 286 -28.33 -36.21 11.38
CA ASP A 286 -28.43 -36.37 12.83
C ASP A 286 -29.08 -35.15 13.49
N LEU A 287 -28.69 -33.94 13.09
CA LEU A 287 -29.30 -32.71 13.60
C LEU A 287 -30.79 -32.61 13.26
N LYS A 288 -31.23 -33.13 12.11
CA LYS A 288 -32.65 -33.20 11.76
C LYS A 288 -33.39 -34.23 12.62
N LEU A 289 -32.79 -35.40 12.83
CA LEU A 289 -33.39 -36.46 13.65
C LEU A 289 -33.52 -36.05 15.11
N GLN A 290 -32.57 -35.26 15.63
CA GLN A 290 -32.59 -34.71 16.98
C GLN A 290 -33.52 -33.50 17.14
N ASN A 291 -34.21 -33.06 16.07
CA ASN A 291 -34.98 -31.81 16.05
C ASN A 291 -34.18 -30.61 16.59
N ALA A 292 -32.90 -30.54 16.25
CA ALA A 292 -32.03 -29.43 16.63
C ALA A 292 -32.56 -28.11 16.04
N GLU A 293 -32.15 -26.98 16.62
CA GLU A 293 -32.56 -25.67 16.11
C GLU A 293 -32.29 -25.52 14.60
N PHE A 294 -33.22 -24.84 13.92
CA PHE A 294 -33.13 -24.60 12.48
C PHE A 294 -31.83 -23.88 12.09
N SER A 295 -31.31 -23.01 12.96
CA SER A 295 -30.02 -22.32 12.83
C SER A 295 -28.85 -23.30 12.62
N LEU A 296 -28.75 -24.33 13.48
CA LEU A 296 -27.70 -25.34 13.45
C LEU A 296 -27.80 -26.24 12.22
N ILE A 297 -29.01 -26.62 11.83
CA ILE A 297 -29.25 -27.42 10.60
C ILE A 297 -28.86 -26.60 9.37
N ALA A 298 -29.22 -25.31 9.33
CA ALA A 298 -28.87 -24.41 8.24
C ALA A 298 -27.35 -24.15 8.16
N GLN A 299 -26.65 -24.11 9.29
CA GLN A 299 -25.19 -23.98 9.35
C GLN A 299 -24.50 -25.24 8.82
N ALA A 300 -24.86 -26.42 9.30
CA ALA A 300 -24.29 -27.69 8.83
C ALA A 300 -24.54 -27.91 7.32
N ARG A 301 -25.70 -27.50 6.81
CA ARG A 301 -25.97 -27.51 5.35
C ARG A 301 -25.08 -26.54 4.59
N ARG A 302 -24.82 -25.35 5.13
CA ARG A 302 -23.90 -24.38 4.52
C ARG A 302 -22.48 -24.92 4.47
N GLU A 303 -21.99 -25.56 5.53
CA GLU A 303 -20.69 -26.23 5.56
C GLU A 303 -20.58 -27.31 4.46
N LEU A 304 -21.62 -28.15 4.33
CA LEU A 304 -21.67 -29.18 3.28
C LEU A 304 -21.66 -28.56 1.86
N GLN A 305 -22.36 -27.45 1.66
CA GLN A 305 -22.37 -26.73 0.38
C GLN A 305 -21.06 -25.98 0.09
N ALA A 306 -20.34 -25.57 1.13
CA ALA A 306 -19.06 -24.87 1.01
C ALA A 306 -17.89 -25.81 0.68
N LEU A 307 -18.09 -27.13 0.74
CA LEU A 307 -17.05 -28.09 0.35
C LEU A 307 -16.64 -27.90 -1.12
N PRO A 308 -15.34 -28.08 -1.43
CA PRO A 308 -14.87 -28.08 -2.81
C PRO A 308 -15.62 -29.09 -3.66
N GLN A 309 -16.01 -28.69 -4.87
CA GLN A 309 -16.82 -29.54 -5.75
C GLN A 309 -16.06 -30.80 -6.17
N ASN A 310 -14.78 -30.62 -6.52
CA ASN A 310 -13.92 -31.63 -7.13
C ASN A 310 -12.57 -31.71 -6.43
N ALA A 311 -11.87 -32.85 -6.58
CA ALA A 311 -10.56 -33.09 -5.97
C ALA A 311 -9.49 -32.06 -6.39
N VAL A 312 -9.52 -31.55 -7.61
CA VAL A 312 -8.57 -30.53 -8.07
C VAL A 312 -8.72 -29.23 -7.27
N VAL A 313 -9.95 -28.74 -7.13
CA VAL A 313 -10.25 -27.53 -6.36
C VAL A 313 -9.98 -27.76 -4.87
N ALA A 314 -10.29 -28.95 -4.36
CA ALA A 314 -9.99 -29.32 -2.98
C ALA A 314 -8.50 -29.27 -2.70
N LYS A 315 -7.69 -29.83 -3.60
CA LYS A 315 -6.22 -29.82 -3.51
C LYS A 315 -5.70 -28.39 -3.46
N GLU A 316 -6.13 -27.52 -4.37
CA GLU A 316 -5.67 -26.12 -4.39
C GLU A 316 -6.09 -25.37 -3.11
N THR A 317 -7.34 -25.53 -2.70
CA THR A 317 -7.89 -24.84 -1.51
C THR A 317 -7.19 -25.29 -0.23
N TRP A 318 -7.06 -26.60 -0.03
CA TRP A 318 -6.38 -27.16 1.15
C TRP A 318 -4.88 -26.91 1.12
N GLN A 319 -4.25 -26.89 -0.06
CA GLN A 319 -2.85 -26.53 -0.19
C GLN A 319 -2.64 -25.06 0.19
N ARG A 320 -3.49 -24.14 -0.29
CA ARG A 320 -3.44 -22.73 0.14
C ARG A 320 -3.65 -22.59 1.64
N ALA A 321 -4.70 -23.21 2.19
CA ALA A 321 -5.00 -23.16 3.62
C ALA A 321 -3.85 -23.74 4.47
N MET A 322 -3.26 -24.86 4.06
CA MET A 322 -2.10 -25.45 4.72
C MET A 322 -0.92 -24.47 4.77
N HIS A 323 -0.57 -23.83 3.65
CA HIS A 323 0.54 -22.87 3.61
C HIS A 323 0.25 -21.66 4.51
N GLU A 324 -0.97 -21.12 4.48
CA GLU A 324 -1.36 -19.99 5.33
C GLU A 324 -1.27 -20.34 6.82
N ASN A 325 -1.76 -21.52 7.23
CA ASN A 325 -1.68 -21.97 8.62
C ASN A 325 -0.21 -22.21 9.05
N TYR A 326 0.65 -22.73 8.16
CA TYR A 326 2.08 -22.85 8.46
C TYR A 326 2.77 -21.49 8.61
N GLU A 327 2.41 -20.49 7.81
CA GLU A 327 2.93 -19.14 7.98
C GLU A 327 2.47 -18.51 9.30
N ARG A 328 1.18 -18.63 9.65
CA ARG A 328 0.64 -18.12 10.93
C ARG A 328 1.17 -18.87 12.16
N ALA A 329 1.56 -20.13 12.02
CA ALA A 329 2.19 -20.90 13.10
C ALA A 329 3.61 -20.43 13.43
N LYS A 330 4.25 -19.64 12.57
CA LYS A 330 5.56 -19.03 12.84
C LYS A 330 5.44 -17.94 13.91
N PRO A 331 6.55 -17.56 14.58
CA PRO A 331 6.55 -16.43 15.51
C PRO A 331 6.00 -15.16 14.85
N LEU A 332 5.20 -14.38 15.60
CA LEU A 332 4.53 -13.15 15.13
C LEU A 332 3.67 -13.33 13.86
N GLY A 333 3.05 -14.49 13.67
CA GLY A 333 2.24 -14.80 12.49
C GLY A 333 3.05 -14.84 11.19
N GLY A 334 4.37 -15.10 11.28
CA GLY A 334 5.29 -15.10 10.15
C GLY A 334 5.83 -13.72 9.76
N MET A 335 5.51 -12.66 10.53
CA MET A 335 6.11 -11.36 10.32
C MET A 335 7.59 -11.36 10.74
N PRO A 336 8.50 -10.79 9.91
CA PRO A 336 9.89 -10.60 10.30
C PRO A 336 10.00 -9.59 11.45
N LEU A 337 11.08 -9.73 12.22
CA LEU A 337 11.44 -8.75 13.25
C LEU A 337 11.66 -7.38 12.60
N HIS A 338 10.98 -6.35 13.12
CA HIS A 338 10.91 -5.06 12.44
C HIS A 338 12.30 -4.39 12.30
N GLY A 339 13.17 -4.58 13.31
CA GLY A 339 14.51 -4.00 13.36
C GLY A 339 15.59 -4.80 12.63
N ALA A 340 15.31 -6.00 12.13
CA ALA A 340 16.29 -6.80 11.41
C ALA A 340 16.56 -6.19 10.02
N ALA A 341 17.83 -6.05 9.66
CA ALA A 341 18.22 -5.49 8.35
C ALA A 341 18.08 -6.51 7.21
N PHE A 342 18.34 -7.79 7.49
CA PHE A 342 18.23 -8.91 6.54
C PHE A 342 17.66 -10.13 7.27
N GLN A 343 17.05 -11.04 6.51
CA GLN A 343 16.58 -12.32 7.07
C GLN A 343 17.75 -13.29 7.28
N GLY A 344 17.62 -14.24 8.20
CA GLY A 344 18.67 -15.22 8.51
C GLY A 344 19.75 -14.68 9.44
N ASP A 345 20.68 -15.55 9.83
CA ASP A 345 21.80 -15.23 10.73
C ASP A 345 23.13 -15.47 9.99
N PRO A 346 23.99 -14.45 9.82
CA PRO A 346 25.30 -14.62 9.20
C PRO A 346 26.23 -15.54 9.99
N ASN A 347 25.97 -15.76 11.29
CA ASN A 347 26.74 -16.66 12.16
C ASN A 347 25.97 -17.94 12.50
N GLY A 348 24.80 -18.15 11.91
CA GLY A 348 23.92 -19.29 12.16
C GLY A 348 24.35 -20.55 11.43
N THR A 349 23.39 -21.46 11.29
CA THR A 349 23.50 -22.69 10.49
C THR A 349 23.72 -22.39 9.00
N ALA A 350 24.17 -23.38 8.21
CA ALA A 350 24.40 -23.19 6.77
C ALA A 350 23.15 -22.67 6.04
N ASP A 351 21.97 -23.20 6.38
CA ASP A 351 20.70 -22.74 5.80
C ASP A 351 20.38 -21.28 6.19
N GLU A 352 20.66 -20.86 7.42
CA GLU A 352 20.47 -19.48 7.89
C GLU A 352 21.43 -18.50 7.21
N GLN A 353 22.68 -18.92 6.97
CA GLN A 353 23.67 -18.13 6.24
C GLN A 353 23.29 -17.96 4.77
N ASP A 354 22.77 -19.02 4.14
CA ASP A 354 22.29 -18.97 2.76
C ASP A 354 21.08 -18.04 2.61
N VAL A 355 20.11 -18.12 3.54
CA VAL A 355 18.97 -17.18 3.60
C VAL A 355 19.46 -15.74 3.77
N PHE A 356 20.47 -15.50 4.62
CA PHE A 356 21.06 -14.18 4.80
C PHE A 356 21.71 -13.63 3.54
N ASN A 357 22.53 -14.44 2.88
CA ASN A 357 23.18 -14.05 1.64
C ASN A 357 22.16 -13.76 0.54
N GLN A 358 21.12 -14.60 0.41
CA GLN A 358 20.06 -14.40 -0.58
C GLN A 358 19.24 -13.15 -0.28
N SER A 359 18.86 -12.91 0.98
CA SER A 359 18.14 -11.70 1.41
C SER A 359 18.91 -10.44 1.07
N ARG A 360 20.22 -10.41 1.36
CA ARG A 360 21.11 -9.29 1.04
C ARG A 360 21.26 -9.07 -0.47
N LEU A 361 21.41 -10.13 -1.26
CA LEU A 361 21.49 -10.01 -2.72
C LEU A 361 20.19 -9.49 -3.33
N ASN A 362 19.04 -10.04 -2.90
CA ASN A 362 17.73 -9.59 -3.34
C ASN A 362 17.50 -8.11 -2.97
N PHE A 363 17.93 -7.70 -1.79
CA PHE A 363 17.85 -6.31 -1.34
C PHE A 363 18.63 -5.36 -2.26
N VAL A 364 19.89 -5.67 -2.56
CA VAL A 364 20.73 -4.86 -3.46
C VAL A 364 20.20 -4.88 -4.90
N ALA A 365 19.79 -6.05 -5.38
CA ALA A 365 19.21 -6.20 -6.73
C ALA A 365 17.93 -5.39 -6.88
N LEU A 366 17.04 -5.41 -5.86
CA LEU A 366 15.81 -4.63 -5.87
C LEU A 366 16.11 -3.13 -5.85
N ILE A 367 17.06 -2.66 -5.03
CA ILE A 367 17.48 -1.25 -5.02
C ILE A 367 17.90 -0.80 -6.41
N PHE A 368 18.76 -1.57 -7.09
CA PHE A 368 19.21 -1.22 -8.44
C PHE A 368 18.07 -1.25 -9.46
N CYS A 369 17.20 -2.26 -9.39
CA CYS A 369 16.02 -2.38 -10.24
C CYS A 369 15.08 -1.18 -10.07
N LEU A 370 14.77 -0.79 -8.83
CA LEU A 370 13.91 0.35 -8.53
C LEU A 370 14.55 1.69 -8.87
N MET A 371 15.86 1.82 -8.68
CA MET A 371 16.63 3.00 -9.07
C MET A 371 16.59 3.22 -10.59
N ALA A 372 16.86 2.17 -11.38
CA ALA A 372 16.75 2.22 -12.82
C ALA A 372 15.31 2.45 -13.30
N GLY A 373 14.34 1.77 -12.66
CA GLY A 373 12.92 1.91 -12.98
C GLY A 373 12.41 3.34 -12.76
N THR A 374 12.71 3.94 -11.61
CA THR A 374 12.34 5.32 -11.26
C THR A 374 12.93 6.32 -12.25
N ALA A 375 14.20 6.12 -12.63
CA ALA A 375 14.88 7.00 -13.58
C ALA A 375 14.28 6.95 -14.99
N GLY A 376 13.59 5.86 -15.34
CA GLY A 376 12.97 5.65 -16.65
C GLY A 376 11.51 6.05 -16.77
N LEU A 377 10.87 6.56 -15.71
CA LEU A 377 9.42 6.80 -15.70
C LEU A 377 9.01 7.93 -16.64
N PRO A 378 8.25 7.65 -17.73
CA PRO A 378 7.95 8.66 -18.73
C PRO A 378 7.20 9.88 -18.16
N HIS A 379 6.24 9.64 -17.28
CA HIS A 379 5.42 10.70 -16.66
C HIS A 379 6.21 11.61 -15.72
N LEU A 380 7.30 11.12 -15.09
CA LEU A 380 8.19 11.96 -14.31
C LEU A 380 9.12 12.76 -15.22
N LEU A 381 9.69 12.11 -16.24
CA LEU A 381 10.65 12.73 -17.14
C LEU A 381 10.04 13.88 -17.96
N THR A 382 8.77 13.76 -18.37
CA THR A 382 8.07 14.82 -19.12
C THR A 382 7.92 16.11 -18.32
N ARG A 383 7.89 16.05 -16.98
CA ARG A 383 7.79 17.24 -16.12
C ARG A 383 9.01 18.12 -16.20
N PHE A 384 10.19 17.58 -16.51
CA PHE A 384 11.39 18.40 -16.64
C PHE A 384 11.39 19.24 -17.92
N TYR A 385 10.42 19.06 -18.83
CA TYR A 385 10.22 19.98 -19.95
C TYR A 385 9.44 21.25 -19.58
N THR A 386 8.81 21.30 -18.41
CA THR A 386 7.92 22.42 -18.00
C THR A 386 8.63 23.57 -17.28
N VAL A 387 9.88 23.34 -16.88
CA VAL A 387 10.68 24.34 -16.17
C VAL A 387 11.41 25.28 -17.15
N PRO A 388 11.78 26.50 -16.74
CA PRO A 388 12.37 27.50 -17.64
C PRO A 388 13.73 27.13 -18.22
N ASN A 389 14.61 26.52 -17.42
CA ASN A 389 16.00 26.25 -17.80
C ASN A 389 16.55 25.01 -17.09
N GLU A 390 17.78 24.62 -17.45
CA GLU A 390 18.44 23.41 -16.93
C GLU A 390 18.77 23.48 -15.43
N ALA A 391 19.07 24.68 -14.92
CA ALA A 391 19.34 24.88 -13.50
C ALA A 391 18.06 24.69 -12.67
N GLU A 392 16.95 25.25 -13.14
CA GLU A 392 15.61 25.02 -12.58
C GLU A 392 15.19 23.56 -12.68
N ALA A 393 15.60 22.83 -13.72
CA ALA A 393 15.35 21.39 -13.81
C ALA A 393 16.05 20.62 -12.68
N ARG A 394 17.34 20.89 -12.42
CA ARG A 394 18.07 20.27 -11.30
C ARG A 394 17.46 20.67 -9.95
N LEU A 395 17.18 21.96 -9.76
CA LEU A 395 16.58 22.47 -8.54
C LEU A 395 15.18 21.86 -8.32
N SER A 396 14.42 21.62 -9.39
CA SER A 396 13.11 20.99 -9.31
C SER A 396 13.18 19.55 -8.83
N VAL A 397 14.20 18.79 -9.27
CA VAL A 397 14.43 17.44 -8.73
C VAL A 397 14.82 17.51 -7.25
N ALA A 398 15.65 18.47 -6.84
CA ALA A 398 16.00 18.66 -5.44
C ALA A 398 14.77 18.98 -4.57
N TRP A 399 13.87 19.86 -5.04
CA TRP A 399 12.60 20.11 -4.37
C TRP A 399 11.69 18.88 -4.37
N SER A 400 11.64 18.12 -5.46
CA SER A 400 10.89 16.85 -5.52
C SER A 400 11.37 15.89 -4.43
N LEU A 401 12.69 15.68 -4.33
CA LEU A 401 13.32 14.86 -3.32
C LEU A 401 13.03 15.36 -1.90
N PHE A 402 13.09 16.67 -1.67
CA PHE A 402 12.75 17.26 -0.37
C PHE A 402 11.31 16.95 0.04
N PHE A 403 10.34 17.17 -0.86
CA PHE A 403 8.92 16.90 -0.61
C PHE A 403 8.60 15.42 -0.45
N ILE A 404 9.25 14.56 -1.22
CA ILE A 404 9.14 13.10 -1.08
C ILE A 404 9.75 12.66 0.26
N ALA A 405 10.91 13.22 0.65
CA ALA A 405 11.59 12.88 1.89
C ALA A 405 10.74 13.17 3.13
N ILE A 406 9.97 14.27 3.15
CA ILE A 406 9.06 14.56 4.27
C ILE A 406 8.07 13.40 4.49
N LEU A 407 7.52 12.85 3.42
CA LEU A 407 6.57 11.74 3.48
C LEU A 407 7.29 10.40 3.75
N TYR A 408 8.43 10.17 3.12
CA TYR A 408 9.23 8.95 3.28
C TYR A 408 9.89 8.81 4.65
N LEU A 409 10.13 9.91 5.37
CA LEU A 409 10.56 9.86 6.77
C LEU A 409 9.38 9.64 7.71
N SER A 410 8.19 10.11 7.33
CA SER A 410 6.99 10.04 8.16
C SER A 410 6.24 8.70 8.00
N ALA A 411 6.33 8.02 6.86
CA ALA A 411 5.66 6.74 6.63
C ALA A 411 6.21 5.54 7.41
N PRO A 412 7.54 5.32 7.50
CA PRO A 412 8.10 4.33 8.41
C PRO A 412 7.77 4.64 9.86
N ALA A 413 7.80 5.92 10.25
CA ALA A 413 7.39 6.35 11.58
C ALA A 413 5.93 5.98 11.87
N LEU A 414 5.01 6.24 10.93
CA LEU A 414 3.61 5.83 11.06
C LEU A 414 3.46 4.31 11.23
N ALA A 415 4.13 3.52 10.39
CA ALA A 415 4.06 2.07 10.45
C ALA A 415 4.51 1.53 11.82
N VAL A 416 5.61 2.07 12.36
CA VAL A 416 6.13 1.77 13.69
C VAL A 416 5.15 2.18 14.78
N LEU A 417 4.64 3.42 14.76
CA LEU A 417 3.72 3.93 15.78
C LEU A 417 2.40 3.13 15.81
N VAL A 418 1.87 2.76 14.64
CA VAL A 418 0.67 1.91 14.51
C VAL A 418 0.97 0.49 14.98
N LYS A 419 2.11 -0.09 14.61
CA LYS A 419 2.50 -1.44 15.08
C LYS A 419 2.65 -1.49 16.60
N PHE A 420 3.24 -0.45 17.19
CA PHE A 420 3.30 -0.30 18.64
C PHE A 420 1.91 -0.21 19.27
N GLU A 421 1.01 0.60 18.70
CA GLU A 421 -0.37 0.74 19.20
C GLU A 421 -1.10 -0.62 19.21
N VAL A 422 -0.97 -1.39 18.13
CA VAL A 422 -1.57 -2.73 18.03
C VAL A 422 -0.95 -3.69 19.04
N MET A 423 0.37 -3.81 19.08
CA MET A 423 1.07 -4.76 19.95
C MET A 423 0.94 -4.43 21.44
N ASN A 424 0.87 -3.15 21.81
CA ASN A 424 0.87 -2.74 23.20
C ASN A 424 -0.54 -2.55 23.78
N ASN A 425 -1.49 -2.03 22.99
CA ASN A 425 -2.80 -1.63 23.49
C ASN A 425 -3.95 -2.55 23.02
N LEU A 426 -3.82 -3.22 21.87
CA LEU A 426 -4.85 -4.14 21.40
C LEU A 426 -4.57 -5.59 21.81
N VAL A 427 -3.34 -6.07 21.63
CA VAL A 427 -2.98 -7.45 22.00
C VAL A 427 -3.10 -7.63 23.52
N GLY A 428 -3.74 -8.72 23.94
CA GLY A 428 -4.04 -9.02 25.34
C GLY A 428 -5.36 -8.42 25.86
N SER A 429 -6.06 -7.60 25.05
CA SER A 429 -7.41 -7.12 25.39
C SER A 429 -8.47 -8.19 25.10
N ARG A 430 -9.63 -8.10 25.77
CA ARG A 430 -10.75 -9.01 25.50
C ARG A 430 -11.37 -8.69 24.15
N ILE A 431 -11.71 -9.71 23.36
CA ILE A 431 -12.33 -9.54 22.04
C ILE A 431 -13.65 -8.75 22.14
N SER A 432 -14.38 -8.88 23.26
CA SER A 432 -15.60 -8.13 23.53
C SER A 432 -15.41 -6.62 23.76
N GLU A 433 -14.21 -6.20 24.16
CA GLU A 433 -13.87 -4.82 24.48
C GLU A 433 -13.11 -4.12 23.34
N LEU A 434 -13.01 -4.78 22.19
CA LEU A 434 -12.29 -4.22 21.05
C LEU A 434 -12.94 -2.92 20.55
N PRO A 435 -12.12 -1.96 20.08
CA PRO A 435 -12.62 -0.69 19.62
C PRO A 435 -13.66 -0.84 18.50
N ASN A 436 -14.70 -0.01 18.54
CA ASN A 436 -15.78 -0.02 17.54
C ASN A 436 -15.29 0.11 16.09
N TRP A 437 -14.15 0.78 15.86
CA TRP A 437 -13.59 0.93 14.52
C TRP A 437 -13.20 -0.44 13.92
N LEU A 438 -12.72 -1.39 14.72
CA LEU A 438 -12.30 -2.71 14.24
C LEU A 438 -13.49 -3.48 13.66
N ALA A 439 -14.64 -3.45 14.36
CA ALA A 439 -15.89 -4.03 13.89
C ALA A 439 -16.45 -3.30 12.66
N GLN A 440 -16.25 -1.99 12.54
CA GLN A 440 -16.63 -1.23 11.35
C GLN A 440 -15.80 -1.67 10.13
N TRP A 441 -14.49 -1.79 10.28
CA TRP A 441 -13.60 -2.21 9.19
C TRP A 441 -13.79 -3.67 8.78
N SER A 442 -13.99 -4.58 9.74
CA SER A 442 -14.32 -5.98 9.46
C SER A 442 -15.64 -6.14 8.71
N ARG A 443 -16.64 -5.27 8.97
CA ARG A 443 -17.90 -5.23 8.21
C ARG A 443 -17.74 -4.68 6.80
N VAL A 444 -16.83 -3.73 6.60
CA VAL A 444 -16.54 -3.17 5.27
C VAL A 444 -15.82 -4.20 4.42
N ASP A 445 -14.83 -4.90 4.98
CA ASP A 445 -14.12 -6.00 4.33
C ASP A 445 -13.48 -6.93 5.37
N SER A 446 -13.90 -8.19 5.40
CA SER A 446 -13.28 -9.19 6.26
C SER A 446 -11.85 -9.53 5.81
N ALA A 447 -11.47 -9.23 4.56
CA ALA A 447 -10.11 -9.43 4.08
C ALA A 447 -9.11 -8.37 4.59
N LEU A 448 -9.58 -7.23 5.11
CA LEU A 448 -8.70 -6.17 5.65
C LEU A 448 -8.35 -6.42 7.12
N VAL A 449 -9.36 -6.76 7.93
CA VAL A 449 -9.20 -7.05 9.35
C VAL A 449 -10.16 -8.17 9.72
N GLU A 450 -9.58 -9.31 10.10
CA GLU A 450 -10.30 -10.44 10.65
C GLU A 450 -9.82 -10.67 12.09
N VAL A 451 -10.76 -10.79 13.02
CA VAL A 451 -10.47 -11.17 14.39
C VAL A 451 -11.18 -12.49 14.63
N ALA A 452 -10.39 -13.51 14.96
CA ALA A 452 -10.89 -14.83 15.30
C ALA A 452 -10.24 -15.26 16.61
N ASP A 453 -11.06 -15.78 17.51
CA ASP A 453 -10.60 -16.44 18.72
C ASP A 453 -10.17 -17.87 18.37
N VAL A 454 -8.86 -18.08 18.25
CA VAL A 454 -8.30 -19.33 17.72
C VAL A 454 -8.23 -20.39 18.83
N ASN A 455 -7.85 -19.99 20.03
CA ASN A 455 -7.68 -20.85 21.22
C ASN A 455 -8.89 -20.81 22.17
N LEU A 456 -9.95 -20.05 21.84
CA LEU A 456 -11.22 -19.95 22.58
C LEU A 456 -11.08 -19.37 23.99
N ASP A 457 -10.11 -18.47 24.20
CA ASP A 457 -9.86 -17.83 25.50
C ASP A 457 -10.49 -16.43 25.64
N GLY A 458 -11.10 -15.92 24.56
CA GLY A 458 -11.74 -14.61 24.49
C GLY A 458 -10.77 -13.42 24.51
N ILE A 459 -9.47 -13.66 24.37
CA ILE A 459 -8.41 -12.66 24.38
C ILE A 459 -7.90 -12.47 22.94
N LEU A 460 -7.54 -11.23 22.58
CA LEU A 460 -6.93 -10.95 21.29
C LEU A 460 -5.42 -11.25 21.34
N GLN A 461 -4.97 -12.20 20.54
CA GLN A 461 -3.55 -12.45 20.27
C GLN A 461 -3.11 -11.81 18.94
N PHE A 462 -1.81 -11.65 18.74
CA PHE A 462 -1.20 -11.00 17.58
C PHE A 462 -1.11 -11.94 16.36
N GLY A 463 -0.83 -13.22 16.59
CA GLY A 463 -0.47 -14.21 15.55
C GLY A 463 -1.57 -14.68 14.61
#